data_AF-A0A944BC22-F1
#
_entry.id   AF-A0A944BC22-F1
#
_cell.length_a   1.000
_cell.length_b   1.000
_cell.length_c   1.000
_cell.angle_alpha   90.00
_cell.angle_beta   90.00
_cell.angle_gamma   90.00
#
_symmetry.space_group_name_H-M   'P 1'
#
loop_
_entity.id
_entity.type
_entity.pdbx_description
1 polymer ?
#
loop_
_entity_poly.entity_id
_entity_poly.type
_entity_poly.pdbx_seq_one_letter_code
_entity_poly.pdbx_strand_id
1 'polypeptide(L)'
;MDFFESIDILTLMYSSKLRVGLKEMQLTMHYPNVLEYDGDFSKPIPADDVETMIEYNVNDVNSTHELFETLVKQGDYDLRKWIEEEYGINAYSMDSVKFGERILSKKICEQLHISYKTLKEMRSPMDYIPLKDVILPIISYKNPILQSVLEEMKSTVVYSRERKGYEKKFVLSNTRFSVGVGGIHSLNSPEIFVPKEDEYIGHLDVASMYPSFIVRYGWFPRHLGKAGIDVYTQLYKERLEAKHNGQKLKNLALKLTLNSVTGKMQEETSWMYDPFSVFKIRINGQLVLLMLVDILLQYNCRIVQVNTDGVMFVAKKEIESNLQESVAELEQLTQLSFEGEHYESFYQYAVNDYIGVKDGYSQSKNPNLIEKKGMFITDTQLGKGLAPVIIPEAVINYLVNDVPVEDTIKQCNDIRKFVMGQRVDKKFKVEYNDKIVQRINRFYASTNGCYLYKLKTEDGKTSYTSILTKSGVTLLNKYDDVDIKCRHINYTYYISEAMKIVEQLKCRQLSLFAQV
;
A
#
# COMPACT_ATOMS: atom_id res chain seq x y z
N MET A 1 -5.10 25.87 -29.03
CA MET A 1 -6.38 25.20 -28.74
C MET A 1 -6.17 23.76 -29.11
N ASP A 2 -6.25 22.86 -28.14
CA ASP A 2 -6.33 21.44 -28.47
C ASP A 2 -7.72 21.21 -29.07
N PHE A 3 -7.77 20.70 -30.30
CA PHE A 3 -9.02 20.49 -31.05
C PHE A 3 -9.79 19.24 -30.57
N PHE A 4 -9.21 18.46 -29.66
CA PHE A 4 -9.77 17.23 -29.09
C PHE A 4 -9.50 17.19 -27.59
N GLU A 5 -10.48 16.75 -26.81
CA GLU A 5 -10.24 16.35 -25.42
C GLU A 5 -9.32 15.13 -25.42
N SER A 6 -8.24 15.20 -24.62
CA SER A 6 -7.25 14.13 -24.52
C SER A 6 -7.15 13.65 -23.08
N ILE A 7 -7.23 12.33 -22.89
CA ILE A 7 -7.14 11.67 -21.60
C ILE A 7 -5.95 10.72 -21.62
N ASP A 8 -4.96 10.99 -20.77
CA ASP A 8 -3.86 10.07 -20.50
C ASP A 8 -4.22 9.18 -19.29
N ILE A 9 -4.70 7.98 -19.59
CA ILE A 9 -5.18 7.01 -18.60
C ILE A 9 -4.06 6.49 -17.67
N LEU A 10 -2.79 6.50 -18.10
CA LEU A 10 -1.69 6.09 -17.24
C LEU A 10 -1.40 7.17 -16.19
N THR A 11 -1.46 8.45 -16.57
CA THR A 11 -1.30 9.56 -15.62
C THR A 11 -2.51 9.78 -14.73
N LEU A 12 -3.70 9.32 -15.14
CA LEU A 12 -4.89 9.25 -14.29
C LEU A 12 -4.66 8.31 -13.10
N MET A 13 -3.97 7.18 -13.31
CA MET A 13 -3.73 6.17 -12.28
C MET A 13 -2.44 6.40 -11.47
N TYR A 14 -1.35 6.81 -12.14
CA TYR A 14 -0.03 6.93 -11.53
C TYR A 14 0.56 8.30 -11.76
N SER A 15 1.27 8.80 -10.75
CA SER A 15 2.07 10.00 -10.96
C SER A 15 3.09 9.79 -12.09
N SER A 16 3.39 10.86 -12.82
CA SER A 16 4.41 10.85 -13.88
C SER A 16 5.81 10.41 -13.39
N LYS A 17 6.04 10.43 -12.07
CA LYS A 17 7.27 9.93 -11.43
C LYS A 17 7.29 8.40 -11.26
N LEU A 18 6.14 7.74 -11.08
CA LEU A 18 6.04 6.29 -10.82
C LEU A 18 6.09 5.42 -12.09
N ARG A 19 6.04 6.03 -13.29
CA ARG A 19 6.26 5.42 -14.63
C ARG A 19 5.92 3.93 -14.74
N VAL A 20 4.63 3.61 -14.81
CA VAL A 20 4.14 2.27 -15.19
C VAL A 20 3.77 2.29 -16.67
N GLY A 21 4.27 1.34 -17.46
CA GLY A 21 3.99 1.25 -18.89
C GLY A 21 2.74 0.42 -19.21
N LEU A 22 2.21 0.59 -20.42
CA LEU A 22 1.04 -0.16 -20.90
C LEU A 22 1.22 -1.68 -20.81
N LYS A 23 2.42 -2.21 -21.09
CA LYS A 23 2.68 -3.65 -21.03
C LYS A 23 2.61 -4.22 -19.61
N GLU A 24 2.95 -3.41 -18.60
CA GLU A 24 2.78 -3.79 -17.19
C GLU A 24 1.29 -3.77 -16.81
N MET A 25 0.50 -2.87 -17.39
CA MET A 25 -0.95 -2.92 -17.27
C MET A 25 -1.52 -4.17 -17.93
N GLN A 26 -1.09 -4.50 -19.16
CA GLN A 26 -1.49 -5.73 -19.85
C GLN A 26 -1.22 -6.98 -19.01
N LEU A 27 -0.09 -7.05 -18.29
CA LEU A 27 0.17 -8.12 -17.33
C LEU A 27 -0.86 -8.14 -16.20
N THR A 28 -1.03 -7.03 -15.49
CA THR A 28 -1.80 -6.95 -14.24
C THR A 28 -3.32 -6.93 -14.47
N MET A 29 -3.81 -6.50 -15.63
CA MET A 29 -5.21 -6.63 -16.02
C MET A 29 -5.53 -8.00 -16.65
N HIS A 30 -4.54 -8.91 -16.72
CA HIS A 30 -4.65 -10.18 -17.44
C HIS A 30 -5.15 -10.01 -18.88
N TYR A 31 -4.66 -8.98 -19.58
CA TYR A 31 -5.02 -8.74 -20.98
C TYR A 31 -4.64 -9.93 -21.86
N PRO A 32 -5.42 -10.29 -22.90
CA PRO A 32 -5.19 -11.50 -23.70
C PRO A 32 -3.76 -11.63 -24.22
N ASN A 33 -3.15 -10.54 -24.70
CA ASN A 33 -1.83 -10.58 -25.32
C ASN A 33 -0.89 -9.46 -24.83
N VAL A 34 0.18 -9.86 -24.15
CA VAL A 34 1.27 -8.98 -23.71
C VAL A 34 2.36 -9.01 -24.77
N LEU A 35 2.42 -7.98 -25.61
CA LEU A 35 3.32 -7.94 -26.77
C LEU A 35 4.21 -6.70 -26.71
N GLU A 36 5.53 -6.86 -26.71
CA GLU A 36 6.46 -5.74 -26.90
C GLU A 36 6.91 -5.63 -28.35
N TYR A 37 7.18 -4.40 -28.80
CA TYR A 37 7.90 -4.18 -30.05
C TYR A 37 9.38 -4.48 -29.81
N ASP A 38 9.96 -5.34 -30.64
CA ASP A 38 11.34 -5.81 -30.57
C ASP A 38 12.29 -5.06 -31.51
N GLY A 39 11.77 -4.15 -32.33
CA GLY A 39 12.55 -3.30 -33.23
C GLY A 39 13.00 -1.95 -32.64
N ASP A 40 13.62 -1.14 -33.49
CA ASP A 40 14.12 0.19 -33.15
C ASP A 40 13.12 1.27 -33.59
N PHE A 41 12.53 1.98 -32.63
CA PHE A 41 11.58 3.08 -32.90
C PHE A 41 12.17 4.25 -33.69
N SER A 42 13.51 4.33 -33.82
CA SER A 42 14.19 5.36 -34.60
C SER A 42 14.50 4.96 -36.05
N LYS A 43 14.24 3.71 -36.43
CA LYS A 43 14.51 3.19 -37.77
C LYS A 43 13.21 3.01 -38.57
N PRO A 44 13.27 3.14 -39.91
CA PRO A 44 12.16 2.73 -40.77
C PRO A 44 11.80 1.27 -40.53
N ILE A 45 10.50 0.96 -40.57
CA ILE A 45 9.99 -0.40 -40.49
C ILE A 45 10.28 -1.10 -41.82
N PRO A 46 10.92 -2.29 -41.82
CA PRO A 46 11.07 -3.10 -43.03
C PRO A 46 9.71 -3.42 -43.66
N ALA A 47 9.62 -3.45 -44.98
CA ALA A 47 8.34 -3.69 -45.67
C ALA A 47 7.67 -5.01 -45.24
N ASP A 48 8.48 -6.04 -44.97
CA ASP A 48 8.01 -7.36 -44.54
C ASP A 48 7.45 -7.37 -43.09
N ASP A 49 7.79 -6.37 -42.27
CA ASP A 49 7.36 -6.25 -40.87
C ASP A 49 6.12 -5.35 -40.69
N VAL A 50 5.59 -4.78 -41.78
CA VAL A 50 4.47 -3.82 -41.73
C VAL A 50 3.23 -4.46 -41.11
N GLU A 51 2.87 -5.68 -41.50
CA GLU A 51 1.70 -6.39 -40.94
C GLU A 51 1.86 -6.66 -39.44
N THR A 52 3.05 -7.14 -39.02
CA THR A 52 3.38 -7.36 -37.60
C THR A 52 3.28 -6.06 -36.78
N MET A 53 3.71 -4.93 -37.36
CA MET A 53 3.57 -3.62 -36.72
C MET A 53 2.11 -3.18 -36.62
N ILE A 54 1.28 -3.46 -37.63
CA ILE A 54 -0.17 -3.20 -37.57
C ILE A 54 -0.79 -4.01 -36.42
N GLU A 55 -0.48 -5.31 -36.31
CA GLU A 55 -0.97 -6.16 -35.21
C GLU A 55 -0.53 -5.62 -33.84
N TYR A 56 0.73 -5.21 -33.70
CA TYR A 56 1.25 -4.59 -32.49
C TYR A 56 0.48 -3.32 -32.11
N ASN A 57 0.24 -2.43 -33.07
CA ASN A 57 -0.48 -1.18 -32.84
C ASN A 57 -1.95 -1.43 -32.47
N VAL A 58 -2.62 -2.36 -33.15
CA VAL A 58 -4.00 -2.75 -32.84
C VAL A 58 -4.09 -3.34 -31.43
N ASN A 59 -3.13 -4.20 -31.03
CA ASN A 59 -3.05 -4.75 -29.69
C ASN A 59 -2.97 -3.64 -28.62
N ASP A 60 -2.15 -2.62 -28.87
CA ASP A 60 -1.98 -1.51 -27.93
C ASP A 60 -3.19 -0.60 -27.84
N VAL A 61 -3.81 -0.26 -28.97
CA VAL A 61 -5.07 0.52 -28.98
C VAL A 61 -6.17 -0.23 -28.22
N ASN A 62 -6.35 -1.52 -28.49
CA ASN A 62 -7.39 -2.32 -27.84
C ASN A 62 -7.13 -2.49 -26.34
N SER A 63 -5.88 -2.75 -25.94
CA SER A 63 -5.54 -2.86 -24.52
C SER A 63 -5.68 -1.53 -23.77
N THR A 64 -5.39 -0.41 -24.44
CA THR A 64 -5.61 0.93 -23.89
C THR A 64 -7.11 1.18 -23.67
N HIS A 65 -7.96 0.78 -24.63
CA HIS A 65 -9.40 0.86 -24.51
C HIS A 65 -9.93 -0.03 -23.36
N GLU A 66 -9.49 -1.29 -23.25
CA GLU A 66 -9.91 -2.18 -22.16
C GLU A 66 -9.49 -1.66 -20.77
N LEU A 67 -8.29 -1.07 -20.67
CA LEU A 67 -7.85 -0.40 -19.46
C LEU A 67 -8.75 0.79 -19.12
N PHE A 68 -9.12 1.61 -20.11
CA PHE A 68 -10.07 2.71 -19.89
C PHE A 68 -11.44 2.22 -19.41
N GLU A 69 -12.01 1.20 -20.05
CA GLU A 69 -13.27 0.58 -19.61
C GLU A 69 -13.20 0.04 -18.17
N THR A 70 -12.04 -0.52 -17.79
CA THR A 70 -11.80 -0.97 -16.42
C THR A 70 -11.84 0.20 -15.43
N LEU A 71 -11.23 1.33 -15.76
CA LEU A 71 -11.25 2.55 -14.93
C LEU A 71 -12.64 3.18 -14.84
N VAL A 72 -13.42 3.15 -15.93
CA VAL A 72 -14.82 3.58 -15.93
C VAL A 72 -15.63 2.71 -14.96
N LYS A 73 -15.50 1.38 -15.05
CA LYS A 73 -16.21 0.45 -14.13
C LYS A 73 -15.80 0.63 -12.67
N GLN A 74 -14.56 1.03 -12.39
CA GLN A 74 -14.07 1.34 -11.04
C GLN A 74 -14.55 2.71 -10.52
N GLY A 75 -15.20 3.52 -11.36
CA GLY A 75 -15.69 4.86 -11.02
C GLY A 75 -14.59 5.93 -11.05
N ASP A 76 -13.40 5.61 -11.55
CA ASP A 76 -12.28 6.54 -11.60
C ASP A 76 -12.55 7.68 -12.60
N TYR A 77 -13.14 7.38 -13.76
CA TYR A 77 -13.54 8.40 -14.74
C TYR A 77 -14.62 9.33 -14.19
N ASP A 78 -15.68 8.77 -13.60
CA ASP A 78 -16.78 9.53 -13.01
C ASP A 78 -16.30 10.47 -11.91
N LEU A 79 -15.30 10.05 -11.12
CA LEU A 79 -14.66 10.91 -10.13
C LEU A 79 -14.01 12.15 -10.78
N ARG A 80 -13.29 11.99 -11.90
CA ARG A 80 -12.63 13.11 -12.59
C ARG A 80 -13.64 14.03 -13.26
N LYS A 81 -14.66 13.46 -13.88
CA LYS A 81 -15.79 14.21 -14.45
C LYS A 81 -16.49 15.05 -13.38
N TRP A 82 -16.82 14.44 -12.24
CA TRP A 82 -17.43 15.16 -11.12
C TRP A 82 -16.53 16.30 -10.59
N ILE A 83 -15.21 16.10 -10.53
CA ILE A 83 -14.27 17.16 -10.14
C ILE A 83 -14.28 18.32 -11.13
N GLU A 84 -14.38 18.05 -12.43
CA GLU A 84 -14.49 19.08 -13.45
C GLU A 84 -15.80 19.86 -13.33
N GLU A 85 -16.92 19.17 -13.12
CA GLU A 85 -18.24 19.77 -12.94
C GLU A 85 -18.32 20.62 -11.66
N GLU A 86 -17.85 20.10 -10.52
CA GLU A 86 -17.93 20.77 -9.21
C GLU A 86 -16.90 21.91 -9.08
N TYR A 87 -15.66 21.69 -9.55
CA TYR A 87 -14.54 22.61 -9.30
C TYR A 87 -14.03 23.32 -10.56
N GLY A 88 -14.53 23.02 -11.76
CA GLY A 88 -14.00 23.58 -13.02
C GLY A 88 -12.53 23.21 -13.26
N ILE A 89 -12.09 22.05 -12.76
CA ILE A 89 -10.72 21.55 -12.92
C ILE A 89 -10.76 20.34 -13.87
N ASN A 90 -10.17 20.47 -15.06
CA ASN A 90 -9.96 19.31 -15.93
C ASN A 90 -9.02 18.32 -15.24
N ALA A 91 -9.59 17.28 -14.66
CA ALA A 91 -8.90 16.28 -13.84
C ALA A 91 -8.67 14.96 -14.58
N TYR A 92 -9.15 14.80 -15.83
CA TYR A 92 -9.15 13.51 -16.53
C TYR A 92 -7.77 12.86 -16.64
N SER A 93 -6.69 13.64 -16.70
CA SER A 93 -5.31 13.15 -16.74
C SER A 93 -4.55 13.44 -15.43
N MET A 94 -5.25 13.37 -14.29
CA MET A 94 -4.68 13.61 -12.96
C MET A 94 -4.86 12.42 -12.04
N ASP A 95 -3.74 11.95 -11.49
CA ASP A 95 -3.72 11.09 -10.32
C ASP A 95 -4.35 11.78 -9.10
N SER A 96 -4.65 10.97 -8.07
CA SER A 96 -5.33 11.44 -6.86
C SER A 96 -4.59 12.53 -6.09
N VAL A 97 -3.26 12.47 -6.09
CA VAL A 97 -2.43 13.48 -5.43
C VAL A 97 -2.48 14.78 -6.24
N LYS A 98 -2.40 14.69 -7.56
CA LYS A 98 -2.39 15.85 -8.46
C LYS A 98 -3.72 16.59 -8.46
N PHE A 99 -4.86 15.91 -8.60
CA PHE A 99 -6.14 16.63 -8.53
C PHE A 99 -6.39 17.18 -7.12
N GLY A 100 -5.98 16.46 -6.07
CA GLY A 100 -6.11 16.92 -4.69
C GLY A 100 -5.33 18.21 -4.44
N GLU A 101 -4.08 18.26 -4.91
CA GLU A 101 -3.25 19.46 -4.90
C GLU A 101 -3.92 20.62 -5.66
N ARG A 102 -4.56 20.34 -6.81
CA ARG A 102 -5.23 21.37 -7.62
C ARG A 102 -6.47 21.94 -6.94
N ILE A 103 -7.36 21.09 -6.40
CA ILE A 103 -8.54 21.52 -5.63
C ILE A 103 -8.11 22.42 -4.48
N LEU A 104 -7.12 21.97 -3.69
CA LEU A 104 -6.64 22.71 -2.53
C LEU A 104 -5.99 24.05 -2.93
N SER A 105 -5.14 24.04 -3.96
CA SER A 105 -4.50 25.26 -4.45
C SER A 105 -5.50 26.29 -4.96
N LYS A 106 -6.59 25.86 -5.62
CA LYS A 106 -7.64 26.74 -6.10
C LYS A 106 -8.33 27.45 -4.95
N LYS A 107 -8.82 26.70 -3.95
CA LYS A 107 -9.48 27.26 -2.77
C LYS A 107 -8.55 28.17 -1.95
N ILE A 108 -7.27 27.83 -1.83
CA ILE A 108 -6.27 28.68 -1.14
C ILE A 108 -6.04 29.99 -1.90
N CYS A 109 -5.87 29.94 -3.23
CA CYS A 109 -5.70 31.14 -4.05
C CYS A 109 -6.92 32.06 -3.94
N GLU A 110 -8.13 31.50 -3.95
CA GLU A 110 -9.38 32.24 -3.77
C GLU A 110 -9.43 32.91 -2.38
N GLN A 111 -9.12 32.16 -1.32
CA GLN A 111 -9.14 32.66 0.06
C GLN A 111 -8.08 33.73 0.35
N LEU A 112 -6.88 33.60 -0.23
CA LEU A 112 -5.77 34.53 -0.04
C LEU A 112 -5.77 35.69 -1.03
N HIS A 113 -6.66 35.66 -2.04
CA HIS A 113 -6.66 36.60 -3.16
C HIS A 113 -5.30 36.69 -3.89
N ILE A 114 -4.64 35.55 -4.10
CA ILE A 114 -3.35 35.45 -4.79
C ILE A 114 -3.44 34.61 -6.06
N SER A 115 -2.51 34.84 -6.98
CA SER A 115 -2.38 34.00 -8.17
C SER A 115 -1.76 32.63 -7.83
N TYR A 116 -2.05 31.61 -8.66
CA TYR A 116 -1.39 30.31 -8.53
C TYR A 116 0.13 30.38 -8.76
N LYS A 117 0.62 31.34 -9.55
CA LYS A 117 2.06 31.57 -9.74
C LYS A 117 2.71 32.01 -8.42
N THR A 118 2.07 32.93 -7.71
CA THR A 118 2.51 33.39 -6.38
C THR A 118 2.51 32.22 -5.40
N LEU A 119 1.42 31.44 -5.32
CA LEU A 119 1.34 30.29 -4.43
C LEU A 119 2.46 29.27 -4.71
N LYS A 120 2.77 29.02 -5.99
CA LYS A 120 3.86 28.12 -6.40
C LYS A 120 5.24 28.56 -5.90
N GLU A 121 5.46 29.81 -5.54
CA GLU A 121 6.74 30.31 -5.04
C GLU A 121 6.81 30.31 -3.50
N MET A 122 5.68 30.17 -2.81
CA MET A 122 5.61 30.17 -1.35
C MET A 122 6.05 28.83 -0.77
N ARG A 123 6.92 28.84 0.25
CA ARG A 123 7.39 27.66 1.01
C ARG A 123 7.75 28.05 2.44
N SER A 124 7.87 27.08 3.34
CA SER A 124 8.44 27.25 4.68
C SER A 124 9.57 26.26 4.92
N PRO A 125 10.71 26.41 4.21
CA PRO A 125 11.85 25.51 4.37
C PRO A 125 12.41 25.59 5.80
N MET A 126 12.99 24.48 6.25
CA MET A 126 13.69 24.43 7.52
C MET A 126 14.74 23.33 7.40
N ASP A 127 16.03 23.67 7.50
CA ASP A 127 17.08 22.67 7.26
C ASP A 127 17.22 21.69 8.44
N TYR A 128 16.99 22.17 9.66
CA TYR A 128 17.17 21.42 10.92
C TYR A 128 15.91 21.56 11.79
N ILE A 129 15.47 20.46 12.38
CA ILE A 129 14.27 20.42 13.23
C ILE A 129 14.65 19.75 14.55
N PRO A 130 14.79 20.50 15.66
CA PRO A 130 14.87 19.93 16.99
C PRO A 130 13.55 19.22 17.33
N LEU A 131 13.60 17.93 17.63
CA LEU A 131 12.38 17.15 17.82
C LEU A 131 11.59 17.57 19.08
N LYS A 132 12.26 18.10 20.11
CA LYS A 132 11.58 18.73 21.25
C LYS A 132 10.58 19.83 20.86
N ASP A 133 10.80 20.54 19.76
CA ASP A 133 9.96 21.66 19.32
C ASP A 133 8.75 21.18 18.49
N VAL A 134 8.73 19.91 18.08
CA VAL A 134 7.60 19.30 17.38
C VAL A 134 6.74 18.44 18.30
N ILE A 135 7.29 17.89 19.39
CA ILE A 135 6.58 17.02 20.33
C ILE A 135 5.60 17.84 21.17
N LEU A 136 4.36 17.35 21.28
CA LEU A 136 3.33 17.96 22.10
C LEU A 136 3.66 17.81 23.61
N PRO A 137 3.38 18.84 24.44
CA PRO A 137 3.59 18.76 25.89
C PRO A 137 2.75 17.68 26.60
N ILE A 138 1.62 17.27 26.01
CA ILE A 138 0.74 16.23 26.56
C ILE A 138 1.34 14.82 26.46
N ILE A 139 2.37 14.62 25.63
CA ILE A 139 3.00 13.31 25.48
C ILE A 139 3.75 12.94 26.76
N SER A 140 3.27 11.89 27.41
CA SER A 140 3.87 11.35 28.64
C SER A 140 3.58 9.86 28.74
N TYR A 141 4.41 9.14 29.50
CA TYR A 141 4.32 7.70 29.68
C TYR A 141 4.56 7.33 31.15
N LYS A 142 3.94 6.25 31.63
CA LYS A 142 4.23 5.59 32.90
C LYS A 142 5.35 4.55 32.73
N ASN A 143 5.46 3.89 31.58
CA ASN A 143 6.50 2.89 31.33
C ASN A 143 7.91 3.53 31.23
N PRO A 144 8.91 3.07 32.01
CA PRO A 144 10.26 3.64 32.00
C PRO A 144 10.99 3.56 30.65
N ILE A 145 10.75 2.51 29.85
CA ILE A 145 11.36 2.36 28.53
C ILE A 145 10.83 3.44 27.59
N LEU A 146 9.51 3.67 27.61
CA LEU A 146 8.88 4.72 26.79
C LEU A 146 9.28 6.12 27.25
N GLN A 147 9.44 6.35 28.55
CA GLN A 147 10.02 7.60 29.08
C GLN A 147 11.44 7.82 28.53
N SER A 148 12.30 6.80 28.55
CA SER A 148 13.65 6.90 27.99
C SER A 148 13.64 7.18 26.49
N VAL A 149 12.75 6.55 25.73
CA VAL A 149 12.60 6.80 24.28
C VAL A 149 12.15 8.23 24.01
N LEU A 150 11.23 8.76 24.82
CA LEU A 150 10.75 10.14 24.71
C LEU A 150 11.87 11.16 24.94
N GLU A 151 12.65 10.98 26.00
CA GLU A 151 13.73 11.90 26.35
C GLU A 151 14.86 11.88 25.31
N GLU A 152 15.22 10.70 24.81
CA GLU A 152 16.14 10.58 23.67
C GLU A 152 15.61 11.31 22.43
N MET A 153 14.33 11.11 22.09
CA MET A 153 13.71 11.79 20.96
C MET A 153 13.72 13.32 21.15
N LYS A 154 13.38 13.84 22.33
CA LYS A 154 13.45 15.28 22.64
C LYS A 154 14.87 15.84 22.50
N SER A 155 15.90 15.05 22.79
CA SER A 155 17.32 15.46 22.65
C SER A 155 17.84 15.46 21.20
N THR A 156 17.06 14.92 20.25
CA THR A 156 17.48 14.73 18.87
C THR A 156 17.17 15.94 17.98
N VAL A 157 18.06 16.22 17.03
CA VAL A 157 17.85 17.16 15.91
C VAL A 157 17.91 16.39 14.61
N VAL A 158 16.95 16.60 13.72
CA VAL A 158 16.88 15.94 12.41
C VAL A 158 17.03 16.92 11.27
N TYR A 159 17.63 16.47 10.17
CA TYR A 159 17.76 17.23 8.94
C TYR A 159 16.55 16.98 8.04
N SER A 160 15.88 18.04 7.59
CA SER A 160 14.61 17.90 6.84
C SER A 160 14.75 17.15 5.51
N ARG A 161 15.93 17.26 4.89
CA ARG A 161 16.25 16.59 3.61
C ARG A 161 16.62 15.11 3.80
N GLU A 162 16.92 14.70 5.02
CA GLU A 162 17.29 13.32 5.32
C GLU A 162 16.06 12.47 5.64
N ARG A 163 15.74 11.53 4.74
CA ARG A 163 14.63 10.60 4.95
C ARG A 163 14.84 9.61 6.09
N LYS A 164 16.07 9.47 6.59
CA LYS A 164 16.46 8.56 7.69
C LYS A 164 17.12 9.29 8.86
N GLY A 165 16.83 10.58 9.06
CA GLY A 165 17.50 11.41 10.07
C GLY A 165 17.33 10.95 11.53
N TYR A 166 16.35 10.09 11.83
CA TYR A 166 16.17 9.44 13.14
C TYR A 166 15.45 8.10 12.98
N GLU A 167 16.02 7.06 13.58
CA GLU A 167 15.42 5.74 13.78
C GLU A 167 15.88 5.19 15.14
N LYS A 168 14.94 4.79 15.98
CA LYS A 168 15.20 4.11 17.25
C LYS A 168 14.47 2.78 17.30
N LYS A 169 15.23 1.72 17.55
CA LYS A 169 14.72 0.38 17.80
C LYS A 169 14.84 0.04 19.27
N PHE A 170 13.77 -0.51 19.84
CA PHE A 170 13.73 -0.94 21.23
C PHE A 170 12.78 -2.13 21.39
N VAL A 171 12.87 -2.82 22.52
CA VAL A 171 11.99 -3.94 22.85
C VAL A 171 11.13 -3.54 24.02
N LEU A 172 9.82 -3.76 23.92
CA LEU A 172 8.84 -3.53 24.96
C LEU A 172 7.83 -4.67 24.94
N SER A 173 7.60 -5.32 26.08
CA SER A 173 6.67 -6.46 26.20
C SER A 173 6.90 -7.57 25.15
N ASN A 174 8.16 -7.97 24.94
CA ASN A 174 8.59 -8.95 23.93
C ASN A 174 8.32 -8.56 22.46
N THR A 175 7.80 -7.37 22.20
CA THR A 175 7.63 -6.82 20.86
C THR A 175 8.76 -5.85 20.56
N ARG A 176 9.36 -5.99 19.37
CA ARG A 176 10.40 -5.07 18.91
C ARG A 176 9.72 -3.93 18.15
N PHE A 177 9.98 -2.70 18.57
CA PHE A 177 9.45 -1.47 17.97
C PHE A 177 10.54 -0.77 17.18
N SER A 178 10.14 -0.05 16.13
CA SER A 178 10.96 0.90 15.40
C SER A 178 10.18 2.19 15.25
N VAL A 179 10.67 3.26 15.88
CA VAL A 179 10.14 4.63 15.75
C VAL A 179 11.12 5.48 14.96
N GLY A 180 10.63 6.45 14.20
CA GLY A 180 11.49 7.26 13.35
C GLY A 180 10.78 8.48 12.78
N VAL A 181 11.48 9.23 11.92
CA VAL A 181 10.88 10.37 11.19
C VAL A 181 9.71 9.94 10.30
N GLY A 182 9.75 8.68 9.82
CA GLY A 182 8.71 8.09 8.98
C GLY A 182 7.49 7.58 9.75
N GLY A 183 7.52 7.50 11.08
CA GLY A 183 6.49 6.91 11.92
C GLY A 183 6.96 5.64 12.64
N ILE A 184 5.98 4.91 13.19
CA ILE A 184 6.18 3.70 14.01
C ILE A 184 5.79 2.44 13.26
N HIS A 185 6.52 1.35 13.52
CA HIS A 185 6.06 0.01 13.24
C HIS A 185 6.69 -0.99 14.22
N SER A 186 6.01 -2.10 14.47
CA SER A 186 6.62 -3.27 15.09
C SER A 186 7.38 -4.11 14.06
N LEU A 187 8.44 -4.76 14.53
CA LEU A 187 9.23 -5.73 13.78
C LEU A 187 8.79 -7.12 14.21
N ASN A 188 7.75 -7.61 13.54
CA ASN A 188 7.12 -8.88 13.85
C ASN A 188 7.85 -10.05 13.19
N SER A 189 7.71 -11.21 13.81
CA SER A 189 7.99 -12.49 13.19
C SER A 189 6.68 -13.23 12.91
N PRO A 190 6.69 -14.24 12.02
CA PRO A 190 5.53 -15.08 11.80
C PRO A 190 4.97 -15.67 13.10
N GLU A 191 3.69 -15.44 13.35
CA GLU A 191 2.96 -15.92 14.53
C GLU A 191 1.44 -15.98 14.26
N ILE A 192 0.76 -16.92 14.91
CA ILE A 192 -0.70 -17.07 14.86
C ILE A 192 -1.29 -16.66 16.21
N PHE A 193 -2.29 -15.79 16.18
CA PHE A 193 -3.05 -15.36 17.34
C PHE A 193 -4.47 -15.89 17.22
N VAL A 194 -4.84 -16.76 18.15
CA VAL A 194 -6.22 -17.20 18.37
C VAL A 194 -6.52 -16.91 19.84
N PRO A 195 -7.51 -16.06 20.14
CA PRO A 195 -7.84 -15.71 21.51
C PRO A 195 -8.41 -16.93 22.24
N LYS A 196 -8.13 -17.04 23.55
CA LYS A 196 -8.83 -17.99 24.43
C LYS A 196 -10.28 -17.55 24.63
N GLU A 197 -11.08 -18.41 25.27
CA GLU A 197 -12.50 -18.15 25.54
C GLU A 197 -12.74 -16.84 26.31
N ASP A 198 -11.83 -16.48 27.24
CA ASP A 198 -11.87 -15.27 28.05
C ASP A 198 -11.08 -14.09 27.47
N GLU A 199 -10.55 -14.24 26.25
CA GLU A 199 -9.73 -13.24 25.55
C GLU A 199 -10.41 -12.78 24.26
N TYR A 200 -9.95 -11.64 23.73
CA TYR A 200 -10.30 -11.16 22.39
C TYR A 200 -9.09 -10.49 21.73
N ILE A 201 -9.08 -10.44 20.40
CA ILE A 201 -8.11 -9.67 19.62
C ILE A 201 -8.76 -8.35 19.25
N GLY A 202 -8.22 -7.25 19.78
CA GLY A 202 -8.65 -5.90 19.46
C GLY A 202 -7.66 -5.20 18.53
N HIS A 203 -8.19 -4.34 17.67
CA HIS A 203 -7.42 -3.41 16.85
C HIS A 203 -8.00 -2.01 17.03
N LEU A 204 -7.17 -1.07 17.49
CA LEU A 204 -7.55 0.33 17.67
C LEU A 204 -6.76 1.19 16.68
N ASP A 205 -7.46 1.72 15.68
CA ASP A 205 -6.91 2.60 14.64
C ASP A 205 -7.31 4.06 14.89
N VAL A 206 -6.41 5.01 14.62
CA VAL A 206 -6.72 6.43 14.72
C VAL A 206 -7.45 6.91 13.46
N ALA A 207 -8.70 7.33 13.63
CA ALA A 207 -9.55 7.79 12.54
C ALA A 207 -8.99 9.05 11.85
N SER A 208 -8.62 8.91 10.58
CA SER A 208 -8.08 10.01 9.74
C SER A 208 -6.95 10.79 10.44
N MET A 209 -6.02 10.09 11.08
CA MET A 209 -5.02 10.67 12.00
C MET A 209 -4.38 11.97 11.49
N TYR A 210 -3.83 11.97 10.27
CA TYR A 210 -3.14 13.15 9.73
C TYR A 210 -4.07 14.35 9.50
N PRO A 211 -5.20 14.21 8.76
CA PRO A 211 -6.21 15.28 8.71
C PRO A 211 -6.66 15.78 10.08
N SER A 212 -6.86 14.88 11.04
CA SER A 212 -7.28 15.23 12.40
C SER A 212 -6.23 16.12 13.09
N PHE A 213 -4.95 15.79 13.01
CA PHE A 213 -3.89 16.65 13.54
C PHE A 213 -3.87 18.04 12.91
N ILE A 214 -4.05 18.13 11.59
CA ILE A 214 -4.06 19.42 10.88
C ILE A 214 -5.22 20.29 11.37
N VAL A 215 -6.42 19.72 11.50
CA VAL A 215 -7.62 20.44 11.92
C VAL A 215 -7.58 20.84 13.39
N ARG A 216 -7.10 19.95 14.28
CA ARG A 216 -7.08 20.20 15.73
C ARG A 216 -5.96 21.16 16.15
N TYR A 217 -4.77 20.96 15.60
CA TYR A 217 -3.57 21.68 16.05
C TYR A 217 -3.07 22.72 15.05
N GLY A 218 -3.72 22.88 13.89
CA GLY A 218 -3.35 23.86 12.88
C GLY A 218 -2.01 23.57 12.18
N TRP A 219 -1.57 22.31 12.14
CA TRP A 219 -0.28 21.90 11.56
C TRP A 219 -0.32 21.83 10.03
N PHE A 220 -0.65 22.94 9.41
CA PHE A 220 -0.66 23.15 7.96
C PHE A 220 0.53 24.04 7.55
N PRO A 221 0.94 24.13 6.26
CA PRO A 221 2.12 24.89 5.88
C PRO A 221 2.11 26.33 6.41
N ARG A 222 3.12 26.67 7.21
CA ARG A 222 3.20 27.90 8.03
C ARG A 222 3.03 29.18 7.21
N HIS A 223 3.60 29.23 6.00
CA HIS A 223 3.52 30.37 5.10
C HIS A 223 2.09 30.70 4.62
N LEU A 224 1.14 29.79 4.76
CA LEU A 224 -0.27 30.01 4.39
C LEU A 224 -1.10 30.60 5.55
N GLY A 225 -0.54 30.57 6.76
CA GLY A 225 -1.17 31.10 7.97
C GLY A 225 -2.57 30.54 8.23
N LYS A 226 -3.38 31.33 8.95
CA LYS A 226 -4.74 30.96 9.34
C LYS A 226 -5.63 30.65 8.14
N ALA A 227 -5.52 31.42 7.06
CA ALA A 227 -6.33 31.23 5.87
C ALA A 227 -6.16 29.84 5.24
N GLY A 228 -4.93 29.32 5.17
CA GLY A 228 -4.69 27.96 4.69
C GLY A 228 -5.32 26.89 5.59
N ILE A 229 -5.23 27.07 6.92
CA ILE A 229 -5.83 26.17 7.91
C ILE A 229 -7.36 26.19 7.79
N ASP A 230 -7.96 27.37 7.63
CA ASP A 230 -9.41 27.54 7.49
C ASP A 230 -9.92 26.81 6.23
N VAL A 231 -9.21 26.94 5.09
CA VAL A 231 -9.55 26.21 3.85
C VAL A 231 -9.48 24.70 4.04
N TYR A 232 -8.39 24.19 4.63
CA TYR A 232 -8.25 22.75 4.88
C TYR A 232 -9.34 22.23 5.82
N THR A 233 -9.64 22.98 6.88
CA THR A 233 -10.69 22.66 7.85
C THR A 233 -12.08 22.67 7.22
N GLN A 234 -12.35 23.60 6.32
CA GLN A 234 -13.61 23.65 5.59
C GLN A 234 -13.78 22.41 4.69
N LEU A 235 -12.75 22.03 3.94
CA LEU A 235 -12.77 20.80 3.13
C LEU A 235 -12.96 19.53 3.99
N TYR A 236 -12.37 19.50 5.18
CA TYR A 236 -12.57 18.43 6.14
C TYR A 236 -14.04 18.31 6.58
N LYS A 237 -14.69 19.43 6.91
CA LYS A 237 -16.11 19.47 7.27
C LYS A 237 -17.03 19.08 6.10
N GLU A 238 -16.78 19.63 4.91
CA GLU A 238 -17.50 19.27 3.68
C GLU A 238 -17.45 17.75 3.41
N ARG A 239 -16.29 17.11 3.68
CA ARG A 239 -16.15 15.66 3.55
C ARG A 239 -17.04 14.90 4.53
N LEU A 240 -17.10 15.34 5.80
CA LEU A 240 -17.93 14.69 6.81
C LEU A 240 -19.42 14.80 6.44
N GLU A 241 -19.87 15.96 5.98
CA GLU A 241 -21.22 16.17 5.47
C GLU A 241 -21.50 15.28 4.25
N ALA A 242 -20.56 15.19 3.30
CA ALA A 242 -20.69 14.31 2.15
C ALA A 242 -20.79 12.83 2.55
N LYS A 243 -20.03 12.39 3.56
CA LYS A 243 -20.11 11.02 4.11
C LYS A 243 -21.49 10.77 4.73
N HIS A 244 -22.01 11.72 5.52
CA HIS A 244 -23.32 11.62 6.15
C HIS A 244 -24.47 11.59 5.14
N ASN A 245 -24.39 12.43 4.10
CA ASN A 245 -25.42 12.56 3.08
C ASN A 245 -25.29 11.55 1.92
N GLY A 246 -24.38 10.57 2.02
CA GLY A 246 -24.19 9.53 1.01
C GLY A 246 -23.61 10.01 -0.32
N GLN A 247 -22.99 11.21 -0.37
CA GLN A 247 -22.37 11.77 -1.57
C GLN A 247 -21.01 11.11 -1.83
N LYS A 248 -21.03 9.90 -2.40
CA LYS A 248 -19.86 9.02 -2.55
C LYS A 248 -18.68 9.67 -3.28
N LEU A 249 -18.92 10.31 -4.44
CA LEU A 249 -17.86 10.94 -5.25
C LEU A 249 -17.22 12.13 -4.51
N LYS A 250 -18.03 13.01 -3.92
CA LYS A 250 -17.55 14.15 -3.12
C LYS A 250 -16.74 13.70 -1.91
N ASN A 251 -17.24 12.72 -1.15
CA ASN A 251 -16.52 12.14 -0.02
C ASN A 251 -15.16 11.54 -0.45
N LEU A 252 -15.13 10.81 -1.57
CA LEU A 252 -13.89 10.21 -2.10
C LEU A 252 -12.89 11.28 -2.57
N ALA A 253 -13.32 12.25 -3.37
CA ALA A 253 -12.47 13.34 -3.86
C ALA A 253 -11.86 14.14 -2.71
N LEU A 254 -12.67 14.49 -1.70
CA LEU A 254 -12.20 15.23 -0.53
C LEU A 254 -11.30 14.37 0.36
N LYS A 255 -11.58 13.06 0.53
CA LYS A 255 -10.67 12.13 1.25
C LYS A 255 -9.29 12.13 0.61
N LEU A 256 -9.23 12.01 -0.72
CA LEU A 256 -7.97 11.98 -1.47
C LEU A 256 -7.25 13.34 -1.42
N THR A 257 -7.99 14.43 -1.52
CA THR A 257 -7.47 15.80 -1.38
C THR A 257 -6.81 16.02 -0.02
N LEU A 258 -7.52 15.71 1.08
CA LEU A 258 -7.01 15.92 2.44
C LEU A 258 -5.77 15.06 2.73
N ASN A 259 -5.73 13.82 2.22
CA ASN A 259 -4.60 12.91 2.41
C ASN A 259 -3.37 13.24 1.54
N SER A 260 -3.53 13.99 0.44
CA SER A 260 -2.43 14.35 -0.47
C SER A 260 -1.40 15.31 0.15
N VAL A 261 -1.76 16.01 1.23
CA VAL A 261 -0.99 17.14 1.79
C VAL A 261 0.30 16.70 2.46
N THR A 262 0.30 15.67 3.29
CA THR A 262 1.46 15.36 4.14
C THR A 262 2.68 14.91 3.33
N GLY A 263 2.49 14.19 2.23
CA GLY A 263 3.57 13.87 1.29
C GLY A 263 4.14 15.13 0.62
N LYS A 264 3.25 16.06 0.27
CA LYS A 264 3.58 17.33 -0.38
C LYS A 264 4.29 18.32 0.53
N MET A 265 4.09 18.24 1.84
CA MET A 265 4.82 19.03 2.83
C MET A 265 6.30 18.65 2.97
N GLN A 266 6.70 17.47 2.48
CA GLN A 266 8.09 17.01 2.46
C GLN A 266 8.73 17.09 1.06
N GLU A 267 7.97 17.44 0.03
CA GLU A 267 8.50 17.61 -1.33
C GLU A 267 9.01 19.04 -1.52
N GLU A 268 10.34 19.25 -1.61
CA GLU A 268 10.95 20.60 -1.72
C GLU A 268 10.35 21.43 -2.86
N THR A 269 10.03 20.79 -3.98
CA THR A 269 9.44 21.41 -5.17
C THR A 269 7.95 21.68 -5.05
N SER A 270 7.27 21.16 -4.03
CA SER A 270 5.83 21.33 -3.81
C SER A 270 5.48 22.60 -3.05
N TRP A 271 4.47 23.30 -3.58
CA TRP A 271 3.57 24.20 -2.85
C TRP A 271 3.63 24.33 -1.35
N MET A 272 3.40 23.16 -0.77
CA MET A 272 3.08 22.94 0.61
C MET A 272 4.34 22.66 1.42
N TYR A 273 5.53 22.75 0.83
CA TYR A 273 6.78 22.38 1.50
C TYR A 273 6.92 23.11 2.84
N ASP A 274 6.81 22.32 3.90
CA ASP A 274 6.93 22.73 5.28
C ASP A 274 7.28 21.50 6.13
N PRO A 275 8.56 21.10 6.14
CA PRO A 275 9.00 19.89 6.83
C PRO A 275 8.72 19.93 8.34
N PHE A 276 8.69 21.12 8.93
CA PHE A 276 8.41 21.30 10.36
C PHE A 276 6.98 20.86 10.72
N SER A 277 5.99 21.32 9.96
CA SER A 277 4.59 21.00 10.23
C SER A 277 4.27 19.53 9.97
N VAL A 278 4.87 18.90 8.93
CA VAL A 278 4.68 17.46 8.71
C VAL A 278 5.40 16.60 9.76
N PHE A 279 6.54 17.05 10.30
CA PHE A 279 7.20 16.34 11.40
C PHE A 279 6.38 16.43 12.69
N LYS A 280 5.70 17.56 12.97
CA LYS A 280 4.71 17.61 14.06
C LYS A 280 3.65 16.52 13.92
N ILE A 281 3.07 16.38 12.74
CA ILE A 281 2.04 15.35 12.47
C ILE A 281 2.60 13.93 12.70
N ARG A 282 3.72 13.58 12.05
CA ARG A 282 4.25 12.21 12.08
C ARG A 282 4.82 11.82 13.43
N ILE A 283 5.58 12.73 14.07
CA ILE A 283 6.20 12.47 15.36
C ILE A 283 5.13 12.33 16.45
N ASN A 284 4.13 13.22 16.49
CA ASN A 284 3.07 13.08 17.49
C ASN A 284 2.16 11.88 17.20
N GLY A 285 1.90 11.54 15.93
CA GLY A 285 1.13 10.34 15.59
C GLY A 285 1.70 9.07 16.21
N GLN A 286 2.99 8.81 16.02
CA GLN A 286 3.63 7.64 16.65
C GLN A 286 3.69 7.71 18.18
N LEU A 287 3.87 8.90 18.75
CA LEU A 287 3.93 9.06 20.20
C LEU A 287 2.54 8.84 20.84
N VAL A 288 1.46 9.26 20.18
CA VAL A 288 0.09 8.94 20.63
C VAL A 288 -0.18 7.44 20.56
N LEU A 289 0.27 6.75 19.49
CA LEU A 289 0.16 5.29 19.43
C LEU A 289 0.98 4.61 20.55
N LEU A 290 2.12 5.17 20.94
CA LEU A 290 2.87 4.70 22.11
C LEU A 290 2.15 4.98 23.43
N MET A 291 1.37 6.06 23.55
CA MET A 291 0.54 6.32 24.73
C MET A 291 -0.55 5.26 24.84
N LEU A 292 -1.15 4.88 23.70
CA LEU A 292 -2.09 3.76 23.65
C LEU A 292 -1.42 2.44 24.06
N VAL A 293 -0.21 2.15 23.56
CA VAL A 293 0.57 0.97 24.00
C VAL A 293 0.82 1.01 25.51
N ASP A 294 1.19 2.15 26.08
CA ASP A 294 1.43 2.30 27.52
C ASP A 294 0.17 2.06 28.35
N ILE A 295 -1.00 2.49 27.88
CA ILE A 295 -2.31 2.19 28.47
C ILE A 295 -2.58 0.68 28.41
N LEU A 296 -2.45 0.07 27.23
CA LEU A 296 -2.69 -1.36 27.03
C LEU A 296 -1.82 -2.23 27.94
N LEU A 297 -0.55 -1.86 28.14
CA LEU A 297 0.35 -2.59 29.03
C LEU A 297 -0.04 -2.50 30.51
N GLN A 298 -0.69 -1.41 30.95
CA GLN A 298 -1.19 -1.31 32.33
C GLN A 298 -2.34 -2.28 32.61
N TYR A 299 -3.09 -2.65 31.57
CA TYR A 299 -4.14 -3.66 31.63
C TYR A 299 -3.64 -5.08 31.33
N ASN A 300 -2.31 -5.28 31.27
CA ASN A 300 -1.67 -6.55 30.93
C ASN A 300 -2.08 -7.09 29.54
N CYS A 301 -2.47 -6.21 28.61
CA CYS A 301 -2.73 -6.60 27.23
C CYS A 301 -1.44 -7.03 26.54
N ARG A 302 -1.51 -8.08 25.71
CA ARG A 302 -0.39 -8.51 24.88
C ARG A 302 -0.42 -7.75 23.57
N ILE A 303 0.60 -6.94 23.30
CA ILE A 303 0.73 -6.24 22.02
C ILE A 303 1.06 -7.25 20.90
N VAL A 304 0.23 -7.30 19.87
CA VAL A 304 0.39 -8.14 18.68
C VAL A 304 1.27 -7.41 17.66
N GLN A 305 0.85 -6.22 17.23
CA GLN A 305 1.60 -5.37 16.33
C GLN A 305 1.19 -3.90 16.47
N VAL A 306 2.03 -3.01 15.98
CA VAL A 306 1.75 -1.59 15.84
C VAL A 306 2.17 -1.18 14.44
N ASN A 307 1.30 -0.47 13.73
CA ASN A 307 1.61 0.14 12.44
C ASN A 307 1.51 1.68 12.56
N THR A 308 1.51 2.40 11.44
CA THR A 308 1.46 3.87 11.46
C THR A 308 0.13 4.45 11.90
N ASP A 309 -0.92 3.66 11.94
CA ASP A 309 -2.30 4.11 12.10
C ASP A 309 -2.99 3.51 13.33
N GLY A 310 -2.52 2.36 13.85
CA GLY A 310 -3.16 1.67 14.97
C GLY A 310 -2.32 0.63 15.69
N VAL A 311 -2.90 0.11 16.78
CA VAL A 311 -2.33 -0.89 17.67
C VAL A 311 -3.25 -2.10 17.75
N MET A 312 -2.68 -3.28 17.50
CA MET A 312 -3.37 -4.56 17.66
C MET A 312 -2.88 -5.28 18.91
N PHE A 313 -3.79 -5.86 19.67
CA PHE A 313 -3.51 -6.47 20.96
C PHE A 313 -4.45 -7.64 21.28
N VAL A 314 -4.03 -8.48 22.22
CA VAL A 314 -4.89 -9.47 22.88
C VAL A 314 -5.19 -8.97 24.29
N ALA A 315 -6.46 -9.00 24.68
CA ALA A 315 -6.95 -8.53 25.97
C ALA A 315 -7.94 -9.52 26.59
N LYS A 316 -8.11 -9.47 27.91
CA LYS A 316 -9.19 -10.20 28.60
C LYS A 316 -10.52 -9.49 28.35
N LYS A 317 -11.60 -10.25 28.15
CA LYS A 317 -12.94 -9.67 27.94
C LYS A 317 -13.43 -8.84 29.14
N GLU A 318 -13.05 -9.23 30.36
CA GLU A 318 -13.46 -8.52 31.58
C GLU A 318 -12.92 -7.10 31.70
N ILE A 319 -11.79 -6.78 31.05
CA ILE A 319 -11.18 -5.44 31.13
C ILE A 319 -11.69 -4.49 30.04
N GLU A 320 -12.49 -4.96 29.09
CA GLU A 320 -12.83 -4.23 27.87
C GLU A 320 -13.48 -2.87 28.17
N SER A 321 -14.42 -2.84 29.13
CA SER A 321 -15.09 -1.59 29.54
C SER A 321 -14.09 -0.57 30.13
N ASN A 322 -13.20 -1.02 31.02
CA ASN A 322 -12.22 -0.14 31.65
C ASN A 322 -11.18 0.36 30.63
N LEU A 323 -10.83 -0.49 29.68
CA LEU A 323 -9.94 -0.13 28.58
C LEU A 323 -10.60 0.92 27.67
N GLN A 324 -11.88 0.76 27.34
CA GLN A 324 -12.65 1.75 26.55
C GLN A 324 -12.69 3.12 27.26
N GLU A 325 -12.88 3.15 28.58
CA GLU A 325 -12.82 4.39 29.36
C GLU A 325 -11.44 5.06 29.27
N SER A 326 -10.35 4.28 29.41
CA SER A 326 -8.98 4.81 29.31
C SER A 326 -8.64 5.30 27.90
N VAL A 327 -9.16 4.63 26.87
CA VAL A 327 -9.04 5.08 25.48
C VAL A 327 -9.81 6.38 25.28
N ALA A 328 -11.03 6.51 25.84
CA ALA A 328 -11.80 7.74 25.77
C ALA A 328 -11.09 8.92 26.47
N GLU A 329 -10.38 8.69 27.59
CA GLU A 329 -9.52 9.71 28.20
C GLU A 329 -8.37 10.13 27.26
N LEU A 330 -7.74 9.17 26.56
CA LEU A 330 -6.71 9.46 25.58
C LEU A 330 -7.28 10.26 24.38
N GLU A 331 -8.48 9.93 23.91
CA GLU A 331 -9.20 10.69 22.89
C GLU A 331 -9.47 12.12 23.32
N GLN A 332 -9.92 12.33 24.56
CA GLN A 332 -10.16 13.67 25.10
C GLN A 332 -8.86 14.48 25.20
N LEU A 333 -7.77 13.86 25.66
CA LEU A 333 -6.47 14.50 25.81
C LEU A 333 -5.84 14.89 24.46
N THR A 334 -5.95 14.01 23.46
CA THR A 334 -5.33 14.18 22.14
C THR A 334 -6.25 14.83 21.10
N GLN A 335 -7.55 14.89 21.37
CA GLN A 335 -8.61 15.30 20.45
C GLN A 335 -8.66 14.47 19.14
N LEU A 336 -8.10 13.26 19.19
CA LEU A 336 -8.19 12.25 18.14
C LEU A 336 -9.28 11.25 18.50
N SER A 337 -9.73 10.47 17.51
CA SER A 337 -10.71 9.41 17.71
C SER A 337 -10.11 8.08 17.29
N PHE A 338 -10.36 7.03 18.07
CA PHE A 338 -9.97 5.66 17.78
C PHE A 338 -11.20 4.88 17.30
N GLU A 339 -11.03 4.14 16.21
CA GLU A 339 -12.00 3.17 15.69
C GLU A 339 -11.53 1.77 16.10
N GLY A 340 -12.43 1.01 16.72
CA GLY A 340 -12.16 -0.35 17.19
C GLY A 340 -12.69 -1.42 16.25
N GLU A 341 -11.88 -2.44 16.00
CA GLU A 341 -12.28 -3.67 15.31
C GLU A 341 -11.86 -4.90 16.12
N HIS A 342 -12.66 -5.97 16.03
CA HIS A 342 -12.39 -7.26 16.68
C HIS A 342 -12.13 -8.36 15.66
N TYR A 343 -11.26 -9.29 16.04
CA TYR A 343 -10.86 -10.43 15.21
C TYR A 343 -11.04 -11.77 15.96
N GLU A 344 -11.59 -12.75 15.25
CA GLU A 344 -11.69 -14.14 15.72
C GLU A 344 -10.31 -14.83 15.69
N SER A 345 -9.48 -14.48 14.71
CA SER A 345 -8.10 -14.94 14.60
C SER A 345 -7.25 -14.01 13.75
N PHE A 346 -5.94 -14.00 13.99
CA PHE A 346 -5.00 -13.16 13.28
C PHE A 346 -3.72 -13.91 12.95
N TYR A 347 -3.36 -13.97 11.67
CA TYR A 347 -2.19 -14.69 11.16
C TYR A 347 -1.18 -13.66 10.68
N GLN A 348 -0.18 -13.40 11.52
CA GLN A 348 0.81 -12.35 11.33
C GLN A 348 2.05 -12.94 10.65
N TYR A 349 2.41 -12.49 9.45
CA TYR A 349 3.71 -12.83 8.84
C TYR A 349 4.73 -11.69 9.01
N ALA A 350 4.33 -10.46 8.67
CA ALA A 350 5.04 -9.21 8.94
C ALA A 350 4.04 -8.05 9.05
N VAL A 351 4.41 -6.89 9.61
CA VAL A 351 3.46 -5.79 9.93
C VAL A 351 2.47 -5.41 8.80
N ASN A 352 2.88 -5.55 7.52
CA ASN A 352 2.04 -5.29 6.35
C ASN A 352 1.69 -6.55 5.54
N ASP A 353 1.97 -7.74 6.07
CA ASP A 353 1.71 -9.06 5.50
C ASP A 353 0.98 -9.90 6.56
N TYR A 354 -0.36 -9.87 6.53
CA TYR A 354 -1.18 -10.65 7.46
C TYR A 354 -2.54 -11.04 6.88
N ILE A 355 -3.18 -11.99 7.56
CA ILE A 355 -4.59 -12.36 7.39
C ILE A 355 -5.31 -12.06 8.71
N GLY A 356 -6.33 -11.22 8.68
CA GLY A 356 -7.18 -10.93 9.83
C GLY A 356 -8.59 -11.48 9.60
N VAL A 357 -9.05 -12.40 10.44
CA VAL A 357 -10.42 -12.93 10.39
C VAL A 357 -11.26 -12.13 11.36
N LYS A 358 -12.11 -11.23 10.84
CA LYS A 358 -12.96 -10.35 11.64
C LYS A 358 -14.11 -11.11 12.28
N ASP A 359 -14.58 -10.60 13.41
CA ASP A 359 -15.78 -11.10 14.09
C ASP A 359 -16.97 -11.22 13.12
N GLY A 360 -17.71 -12.33 13.22
CA GLY A 360 -18.82 -12.63 12.32
C GLY A 360 -18.48 -13.66 11.24
N TYR A 361 -17.19 -13.95 11.04
CA TYR A 361 -16.75 -14.86 9.98
C TYR A 361 -17.15 -16.29 10.28
N SER A 362 -16.92 -16.77 11.50
CA SER A 362 -17.27 -18.14 11.90
C SER A 362 -18.75 -18.46 11.69
N GLN A 363 -19.64 -17.48 11.90
CA GLN A 363 -21.09 -17.65 11.71
C GLN A 363 -21.53 -17.48 10.25
N SER A 364 -21.01 -16.48 9.54
CA SER A 364 -21.49 -16.12 8.20
C SER A 364 -20.73 -16.79 7.05
N LYS A 365 -19.49 -17.20 7.30
CA LYS A 365 -18.49 -17.60 6.30
C LYS A 365 -18.31 -16.58 5.17
N ASN A 366 -18.62 -15.30 5.43
CA ASN A 366 -18.52 -14.23 4.46
C ASN A 366 -17.04 -13.89 4.18
N PRO A 367 -16.54 -14.08 2.94
CA PRO A 367 -15.13 -13.82 2.62
C PRO A 367 -14.71 -12.35 2.80
N ASN A 368 -15.67 -11.41 2.82
CA ASN A 368 -15.40 -9.98 3.07
C ASN A 368 -14.96 -9.69 4.51
N LEU A 369 -15.15 -10.65 5.44
CA LEU A 369 -14.65 -10.57 6.81
C LEU A 369 -13.22 -11.10 6.95
N ILE A 370 -12.60 -11.54 5.86
CA ILE A 370 -11.18 -11.89 5.83
C ILE A 370 -10.40 -10.69 5.28
N GLU A 371 -9.75 -9.96 6.17
CA GLU A 371 -8.80 -8.92 5.80
C GLU A 371 -7.49 -9.54 5.30
N LYS A 372 -7.03 -9.04 4.16
CA LYS A 372 -5.83 -9.54 3.47
C LYS A 372 -4.89 -8.37 3.22
N LYS A 373 -3.64 -8.46 3.70
CA LYS A 373 -2.61 -7.44 3.46
C LYS A 373 -1.33 -8.02 2.87
N GLY A 374 -0.66 -7.18 2.09
CA GLY A 374 0.64 -7.49 1.49
C GLY A 374 0.59 -8.74 0.63
N MET A 375 1.44 -9.71 0.93
CA MET A 375 1.55 -10.95 0.17
C MET A 375 0.31 -11.84 0.20
N PHE A 376 -0.65 -11.58 1.10
CA PHE A 376 -1.90 -12.34 1.22
C PHE A 376 -3.05 -11.80 0.35
N ILE A 377 -2.83 -10.71 -0.40
CA ILE A 377 -3.82 -10.20 -1.34
C ILE A 377 -4.05 -11.24 -2.45
N THR A 378 -5.32 -11.59 -2.66
CA THR A 378 -5.74 -12.61 -3.65
C THR A 378 -6.25 -12.00 -4.96
N ASP A 379 -6.23 -10.68 -5.08
CA ASP A 379 -6.69 -9.94 -6.26
C ASP A 379 -5.51 -9.24 -6.93
N THR A 380 -5.41 -9.33 -8.25
CA THR A 380 -4.35 -8.63 -8.99
C THR A 380 -4.61 -7.13 -8.95
N GLN A 381 -3.65 -6.38 -8.41
CA GLN A 381 -3.72 -4.93 -8.37
C GLN A 381 -3.08 -4.35 -9.63
N LEU A 382 -3.81 -3.52 -10.38
CA LEU A 382 -3.28 -2.87 -11.58
C LEU A 382 -1.95 -2.16 -11.28
N GLY A 383 -0.99 -2.30 -12.19
CA GLY A 383 0.34 -1.68 -12.13
C GLY A 383 1.21 -2.03 -10.92
N LYS A 384 0.78 -2.96 -10.06
CA LYS A 384 1.59 -3.57 -9.00
C LYS A 384 1.84 -5.00 -9.41
N GLY A 385 3.11 -5.36 -9.61
CA GLY A 385 3.55 -6.55 -10.36
C GLY A 385 2.70 -7.83 -10.16
N LEU A 386 2.60 -8.62 -11.22
CA LEU A 386 1.75 -9.82 -11.25
C LEU A 386 2.43 -10.99 -10.51
N ALA A 387 1.86 -11.36 -9.36
CA ALA A 387 2.25 -12.53 -8.57
C ALA A 387 1.16 -13.61 -8.61
N PRO A 388 1.49 -14.89 -8.39
CA PRO A 388 0.53 -15.97 -8.51
C PRO A 388 -0.38 -16.01 -7.28
N VAL A 389 -1.59 -15.48 -7.42
CA VAL A 389 -2.59 -15.35 -6.33
C VAL A 389 -3.08 -16.69 -5.79
N ILE A 390 -2.83 -17.81 -6.50
CA ILE A 390 -3.16 -19.15 -6.00
C ILE A 390 -2.40 -19.50 -4.71
N ILE A 391 -1.19 -18.95 -4.51
CA ILE A 391 -0.38 -19.19 -3.31
C ILE A 391 -1.09 -18.60 -2.07
N PRO A 392 -1.36 -17.28 -1.99
CA PRO A 392 -2.05 -16.74 -0.83
C PRO A 392 -3.48 -17.29 -0.66
N GLU A 393 -4.19 -17.61 -1.75
CA GLU A 393 -5.51 -18.25 -1.67
C GLU A 393 -5.44 -19.62 -0.96
N ALA A 394 -4.48 -20.47 -1.33
CA ALA A 394 -4.28 -21.77 -0.69
C ALA A 394 -3.87 -21.64 0.77
N VAL A 395 -3.02 -20.65 1.12
CA VAL A 395 -2.64 -20.39 2.51
C VAL A 395 -3.84 -19.94 3.35
N ILE A 396 -4.67 -19.04 2.83
CA ILE A 396 -5.89 -18.59 3.53
C ILE A 396 -6.85 -19.75 3.73
N ASN A 397 -7.12 -20.54 2.69
CA ASN A 397 -8.01 -21.69 2.77
C ASN A 397 -7.52 -22.73 3.78
N TYR A 398 -6.22 -22.95 3.84
CA TYR A 398 -5.63 -23.85 4.84
C TYR A 398 -5.76 -23.33 6.27
N LEU A 399 -5.44 -22.05 6.50
CA LEU A 399 -5.42 -21.49 7.86
C LEU A 399 -6.82 -21.20 8.40
N VAL A 400 -7.73 -20.73 7.54
CA VAL A 400 -9.05 -20.21 7.94
C VAL A 400 -10.17 -21.22 7.70
N ASN A 401 -10.06 -22.03 6.65
CA ASN A 401 -11.13 -22.93 6.20
C ASN A 401 -10.81 -24.42 6.41
N ASP A 402 -9.64 -24.75 6.96
CA ASP A 402 -9.16 -26.12 7.15
C ASP A 402 -9.15 -26.96 5.85
N VAL A 403 -8.92 -26.29 4.71
CA VAL A 403 -8.80 -26.95 3.40
C VAL A 403 -7.33 -27.20 3.09
N PRO A 404 -6.90 -28.44 2.81
CA PRO A 404 -5.52 -28.73 2.44
C PRO A 404 -4.99 -27.82 1.32
N VAL A 405 -3.75 -27.34 1.46
CA VAL A 405 -3.08 -26.48 0.46
C VAL A 405 -3.10 -27.12 -0.93
N GLU A 406 -2.86 -28.43 -0.97
CA GLU A 406 -2.86 -29.23 -2.20
C GLU A 406 -4.21 -29.23 -2.90
N ASP A 407 -5.31 -29.32 -2.16
CA ASP A 407 -6.66 -29.33 -2.73
C ASP A 407 -6.99 -28.02 -3.41
N THR A 408 -6.73 -26.88 -2.73
CA THR A 408 -6.96 -25.55 -3.33
C THR A 408 -6.16 -25.39 -4.62
N ILE A 409 -4.89 -25.80 -4.61
CA ILE A 409 -3.99 -25.63 -5.75
C ILE A 409 -4.36 -26.56 -6.91
N LYS A 410 -4.59 -27.86 -6.66
CA LYS A 410 -4.84 -28.84 -7.72
C LYS A 410 -6.24 -28.76 -8.30
N GLN A 411 -7.22 -28.29 -7.54
CA GLN A 411 -8.60 -28.13 -8.00
C GLN A 411 -8.85 -26.79 -8.72
N CYS A 412 -7.91 -25.85 -8.66
CA CYS A 412 -8.04 -24.57 -9.35
C CYS A 412 -7.98 -24.77 -10.87
N ASN A 413 -9.04 -24.35 -11.57
CA ASN A 413 -9.14 -24.46 -13.03
C ASN A 413 -8.79 -23.17 -13.79
N ASP A 414 -8.36 -22.12 -13.09
CA ASP A 414 -8.02 -20.82 -13.69
C ASP A 414 -6.50 -20.60 -13.76
N ILE A 415 -5.95 -20.65 -14.97
CA ILE A 415 -4.51 -20.41 -15.22
C ILE A 415 -4.06 -19.01 -14.79
N ARG A 416 -4.98 -18.02 -14.77
CA ARG A 416 -4.68 -16.64 -14.39
C ARG A 416 -4.22 -16.53 -12.93
N LYS A 417 -4.60 -17.50 -12.08
CA LYS A 417 -4.14 -17.54 -10.68
C LYS A 417 -2.71 -18.04 -10.50
N PHE A 418 -2.15 -18.73 -11.50
CA PHE A 418 -0.81 -19.32 -11.47
C PHE A 418 0.25 -18.46 -12.14
N VAL A 419 -0.14 -17.53 -12.99
CA VAL A 419 0.82 -16.72 -13.77
C VAL A 419 1.56 -15.72 -12.90
N MET A 420 2.80 -15.47 -13.29
CA MET A 420 3.71 -14.46 -12.79
C MET A 420 4.02 -13.50 -13.94
N GLY A 421 4.25 -12.23 -13.60
CA GLY A 421 4.73 -11.22 -14.54
C GLY A 421 6.10 -10.72 -14.11
N GLN A 422 7.05 -10.69 -15.04
CA GLN A 422 8.37 -10.10 -14.79
C GLN A 422 8.65 -9.02 -15.82
N ARG A 423 8.90 -7.80 -15.35
CA ARG A 423 9.56 -6.74 -16.11
C ARG A 423 11.06 -6.81 -15.89
N VAL A 424 11.81 -6.98 -16.97
CA VAL A 424 13.28 -6.92 -16.94
C VAL A 424 13.76 -5.55 -17.42
N ASP A 425 14.74 -4.94 -16.75
CA ASP A 425 15.27 -3.60 -17.11
C ASP A 425 15.94 -3.56 -18.50
N LYS A 426 15.98 -2.38 -19.15
CA LYS A 426 16.48 -2.19 -20.53
C LYS A 426 17.94 -2.60 -20.70
N LYS A 427 18.74 -2.56 -19.64
CA LYS A 427 20.16 -2.95 -19.69
C LYS A 427 20.40 -4.46 -19.77
N PHE A 428 19.33 -5.27 -19.72
CA PHE A 428 19.43 -6.71 -19.83
C PHE A 428 18.62 -7.22 -21.03
N LYS A 429 19.08 -8.34 -21.58
CA LYS A 429 18.28 -9.15 -22.52
C LYS A 429 17.58 -10.27 -21.74
N VAL A 430 16.51 -10.80 -22.31
CA VAL A 430 15.80 -11.96 -21.75
C VAL A 430 15.91 -13.10 -22.75
N GLU A 431 16.26 -14.28 -22.27
CA GLU A 431 16.42 -15.47 -23.08
C GLU A 431 15.51 -16.58 -22.56
N TYR A 432 14.85 -17.27 -23.49
CA TYR A 432 14.02 -18.43 -23.24
C TYR A 432 14.27 -19.45 -24.33
N ASN A 433 14.70 -20.66 -23.95
CA ASN A 433 14.99 -21.76 -24.89
C ASN A 433 15.97 -21.32 -26.00
N ASP A 434 17.12 -20.77 -25.60
CA ASP A 434 18.20 -20.26 -26.46
C ASP A 434 17.79 -19.16 -27.45
N LYS A 435 16.64 -18.52 -27.22
CA LYS A 435 16.14 -17.40 -28.03
C LYS A 435 15.95 -16.16 -27.18
N ILE A 436 16.39 -15.02 -27.71
CA ILE A 436 16.06 -13.73 -27.10
C ILE A 436 14.56 -13.48 -27.27
N VAL A 437 13.89 -13.17 -26.16
CA VAL A 437 12.47 -12.84 -26.09
C VAL A 437 12.27 -11.44 -25.55
N GLN A 438 11.02 -10.96 -25.57
CA GLN A 438 10.65 -9.68 -24.97
C GLN A 438 11.07 -9.59 -23.49
N ARG A 439 11.14 -8.37 -22.95
CA ARG A 439 11.61 -8.12 -21.58
C ARG A 439 10.52 -8.19 -20.52
N ILE A 440 9.28 -7.98 -20.92
CA ILE A 440 8.10 -8.01 -20.07
C ILE A 440 7.33 -9.27 -20.41
N ASN A 441 7.43 -10.30 -19.59
CA ASN A 441 6.80 -11.60 -19.85
C ASN A 441 5.80 -11.99 -18.78
N ARG A 442 4.74 -12.66 -19.21
CA ARG A 442 3.84 -13.48 -18.41
C ARG A 442 4.24 -14.94 -18.56
N PHE A 443 4.36 -15.65 -17.46
CA PHE A 443 4.73 -17.07 -17.46
C PHE A 443 4.19 -17.78 -16.22
N TYR A 444 4.19 -19.11 -16.22
CA TYR A 444 3.86 -19.92 -15.04
C TYR A 444 4.93 -20.99 -14.84
N ALA A 445 5.04 -21.51 -13.61
CA ALA A 445 5.96 -22.60 -13.31
C ALA A 445 5.43 -23.90 -13.92
N SER A 446 6.25 -24.58 -14.71
CA SER A 446 5.86 -25.77 -15.49
C SER A 446 6.93 -26.85 -15.39
N THR A 447 6.51 -28.11 -15.42
CA THR A 447 7.38 -29.28 -15.29
C THR A 447 8.15 -29.63 -16.56
N ASN A 448 7.68 -29.18 -17.72
CA ASN A 448 8.28 -29.42 -19.03
C ASN A 448 8.84 -28.15 -19.70
N GLY A 449 8.77 -27.01 -19.01
CA GLY A 449 9.20 -25.71 -19.54
C GLY A 449 10.69 -25.46 -19.35
N CYS A 450 11.23 -24.53 -20.15
CA CYS A 450 12.62 -24.10 -20.06
C CYS A 450 12.81 -23.06 -18.94
N TYR A 451 14.05 -22.77 -18.58
CA TYR A 451 14.34 -21.63 -17.70
C TYR A 451 14.29 -20.32 -18.49
N LEU A 452 13.78 -19.27 -17.85
CA LEU A 452 13.78 -17.91 -18.38
C LEU A 452 14.94 -17.14 -17.74
N TYR A 453 15.88 -16.67 -18.55
CA TYR A 453 17.10 -16.02 -18.07
C TYR A 453 17.10 -14.53 -18.35
N LYS A 454 17.69 -13.79 -17.41
CA LYS A 454 18.10 -12.41 -17.57
C LYS A 454 19.60 -12.38 -17.84
N LEU A 455 19.98 -11.77 -18.97
CA LEU A 455 21.35 -11.71 -19.46
C LEU A 455 21.92 -10.31 -19.27
N LYS A 456 23.12 -10.24 -18.71
CA LYS A 456 23.91 -9.00 -18.63
C LYS A 456 25.26 -9.22 -19.30
N THR A 457 25.58 -8.37 -20.28
CA THR A 457 26.90 -8.38 -20.93
C THR A 457 27.67 -7.15 -20.49
N GLU A 458 28.79 -7.37 -19.79
CA GLU A 458 29.76 -6.33 -19.39
C GLU A 458 31.16 -6.82 -19.75
N ASP A 459 31.97 -5.93 -20.36
CA ASP A 459 33.36 -6.23 -20.76
C ASP A 459 33.54 -7.53 -21.57
N GLY A 460 32.57 -7.82 -22.45
CA GLY A 460 32.57 -9.03 -23.30
C GLY A 460 32.20 -10.33 -22.57
N LYS A 461 31.89 -10.29 -21.27
CA LYS A 461 31.41 -11.44 -20.49
C LYS A 461 29.90 -11.37 -20.30
N THR A 462 29.21 -12.46 -20.66
CA THR A 462 27.76 -12.58 -20.42
C THR A 462 27.50 -13.38 -19.15
N SER A 463 26.73 -12.79 -18.25
CA SER A 463 26.23 -13.44 -17.04
C SER A 463 24.74 -13.74 -17.15
N TYR A 464 24.35 -14.90 -16.62
CA TYR A 464 22.98 -15.41 -16.65
C TYR A 464 22.41 -15.43 -15.24
N THR A 465 21.20 -14.90 -15.07
CA THR A 465 20.42 -15.04 -13.84
C THR A 465 19.06 -15.59 -14.20
N SER A 466 18.71 -16.78 -13.68
CA SER A 466 17.37 -17.33 -13.84
C SER A 466 16.35 -16.43 -13.13
N ILE A 467 15.24 -16.13 -13.81
CA ILE A 467 14.12 -15.36 -13.25
C ILE A 467 13.36 -16.18 -12.21
N LEU A 468 13.19 -17.49 -12.44
CA LEU A 468 12.65 -18.42 -11.47
C LEU A 468 13.63 -19.58 -11.26
N THR A 469 14.36 -19.55 -10.14
CA THR A 469 15.40 -20.55 -9.87
C THR A 469 14.85 -21.92 -9.49
N LYS A 470 13.67 -21.96 -8.86
CA LYS A 470 13.07 -23.19 -8.28
C LYS A 470 12.32 -24.06 -9.29
N SER A 471 12.05 -23.58 -10.50
CA SER A 471 11.29 -24.32 -11.52
C SER A 471 11.59 -23.79 -12.92
N GLY A 472 11.52 -24.68 -13.91
CA GLY A 472 11.30 -24.28 -15.30
C GLY A 472 9.96 -23.54 -15.44
N VAL A 473 9.82 -22.76 -16.50
CA VAL A 473 8.66 -21.93 -16.77
C VAL A 473 8.16 -22.13 -18.19
N THR A 474 6.89 -21.85 -18.40
CA THR A 474 6.30 -21.74 -19.74
C THR A 474 5.79 -20.32 -19.94
N LEU A 475 6.24 -19.66 -21.00
CA LEU A 475 5.75 -18.34 -21.38
C LEU A 475 4.27 -18.44 -21.79
N LEU A 476 3.47 -17.47 -21.37
CA LEU A 476 2.05 -17.36 -21.67
C LEU A 476 1.68 -15.91 -21.96
N ASN A 477 2.47 -15.23 -22.79
CA ASN A 477 2.24 -13.82 -23.15
C ASN A 477 0.91 -13.63 -23.89
N LYS A 478 0.50 -14.62 -24.70
CA LYS A 478 -0.84 -14.71 -25.29
C LYS A 478 -1.61 -15.81 -24.59
N TYR A 479 -2.78 -15.50 -24.04
CA TYR A 479 -3.69 -16.54 -23.56
C TYR A 479 -4.26 -17.31 -24.75
N ASP A 480 -4.47 -18.60 -24.53
CA ASP A 480 -5.04 -19.54 -25.48
C ASP A 480 -6.10 -20.40 -24.77
N ASP A 481 -6.88 -21.14 -25.55
CA ASP A 481 -7.98 -21.97 -25.04
C ASP A 481 -7.52 -23.35 -24.53
N VAL A 482 -6.21 -23.54 -24.32
CA VAL A 482 -5.67 -24.80 -23.81
C VAL A 482 -6.16 -25.03 -22.38
N ASP A 483 -6.81 -26.17 -22.15
CA ASP A 483 -7.25 -26.59 -20.81
C ASP A 483 -6.05 -26.62 -19.85
N ILE A 484 -6.24 -26.09 -18.65
CA ILE A 484 -5.23 -26.01 -17.61
C ILE A 484 -4.58 -27.38 -17.30
N LYS A 485 -5.34 -28.47 -17.41
CA LYS A 485 -4.86 -29.85 -17.20
C LYS A 485 -3.79 -30.25 -18.22
N CYS A 486 -3.80 -29.65 -19.40
CA CYS A 486 -2.83 -29.89 -20.46
C CYS A 486 -1.58 -29.00 -20.35
N ARG A 487 -1.50 -28.10 -19.35
CA ARG A 487 -0.43 -27.10 -19.24
C ARG A 487 0.79 -27.56 -18.46
N HIS A 488 0.83 -28.80 -17.98
CA HIS A 488 1.99 -29.33 -17.25
C HIS A 488 2.46 -28.43 -16.08
N ILE A 489 1.50 -27.78 -15.40
CA ILE A 489 1.77 -26.88 -14.28
C ILE A 489 2.60 -27.60 -13.24
N ASN A 490 3.66 -26.95 -12.76
CA ASN A 490 4.46 -27.46 -11.65
C ASN A 490 3.72 -27.22 -10.34
N TYR A 491 2.68 -28.01 -10.05
CA TYR A 491 1.90 -27.90 -8.81
C TYR A 491 2.79 -28.02 -7.57
N THR A 492 3.84 -28.86 -7.61
CA THR A 492 4.81 -29.01 -6.50
C THR A 492 5.48 -27.70 -6.16
N TYR A 493 5.84 -26.87 -7.15
CA TYR A 493 6.39 -25.53 -6.90
C TYR A 493 5.42 -24.69 -6.07
N TYR A 494 4.17 -24.52 -6.53
CA TYR A 494 3.18 -23.68 -5.85
C TYR A 494 2.81 -24.22 -4.47
N ILE A 495 2.64 -25.54 -4.32
CA ILE A 495 2.39 -26.19 -3.02
C ILE A 495 3.56 -25.92 -2.08
N SER A 496 4.80 -26.07 -2.54
CA SER A 496 5.98 -25.82 -1.70
C SER A 496 6.11 -24.37 -1.26
N GLU A 497 5.77 -23.39 -2.11
CA GLU A 497 5.81 -21.97 -1.74
C GLU A 497 4.70 -21.62 -0.74
N ALA A 498 3.49 -22.16 -0.92
CA ALA A 498 2.40 -21.99 0.04
C ALA A 498 2.73 -22.65 1.40
N MET A 499 3.24 -23.89 1.38
CA MET A 499 3.63 -24.61 2.59
C MET A 499 4.75 -23.91 3.35
N LYS A 500 5.72 -23.27 2.68
CA LYS A 500 6.75 -22.46 3.35
C LYS A 500 6.16 -21.33 4.19
N ILE A 501 5.09 -20.70 3.72
CA ILE A 501 4.40 -19.64 4.47
C ILE A 501 3.66 -20.24 5.67
N VAL A 502 2.92 -21.32 5.44
CA VAL A 502 2.19 -22.06 6.50
C VAL A 502 3.13 -22.54 7.60
N GLU A 503 4.24 -23.16 7.24
CA GLU A 503 5.24 -23.69 8.16
C GLU A 503 5.89 -22.56 8.96
N GLN A 504 6.19 -21.41 8.36
CA GLN A 504 6.73 -20.28 9.10
C GLN A 504 5.74 -19.73 10.14
N LEU A 505 4.45 -19.71 9.83
CA LEU A 505 3.40 -19.28 10.76
C LEU A 505 3.19 -20.28 11.90
N LYS A 506 3.27 -21.59 11.62
CA LYS A 506 3.09 -22.65 12.64
C LYS A 506 4.36 -22.89 13.49
N CYS A 507 5.53 -22.86 12.88
CA CYS A 507 6.78 -23.34 13.46
C CYS A 507 7.52 -22.24 14.23
N ARG A 508 6.90 -21.74 15.30
CA ARG A 508 7.58 -20.99 16.38
C ARG A 508 7.06 -21.26 17.79
N GLN A 509 6.12 -22.20 17.97
CA GLN A 509 5.97 -22.86 19.26
C GLN A 509 7.10 -23.90 19.39
N LEU A 510 8.28 -23.45 19.80
CA LEU A 510 9.14 -24.34 20.58
C LEU A 510 8.43 -24.53 21.92
N SER A 511 7.50 -25.48 21.97
CA SER A 511 7.21 -26.17 23.22
C SER A 511 8.51 -26.86 23.62
N LEU A 512 9.32 -26.15 24.40
CA LEU A 512 10.35 -26.78 25.21
C LEU A 512 9.66 -27.93 25.94
N PHE A 513 10.07 -29.16 25.61
CA PHE A 513 9.66 -30.36 26.30
C PHE A 513 9.82 -30.14 27.80
N ALA A 514 8.71 -29.91 28.49
CA ALA A 514 8.59 -30.27 29.89
C ALA A 514 8.55 -31.79 29.91
N GLN A 515 9.73 -32.41 29.99
CA GLN A 515 9.85 -33.80 30.41
C GLN A 515 9.41 -33.83 31.89
N VAL A 516 8.23 -34.40 32.12
CA VAL A 516 7.86 -35.00 33.41
C VAL A 516 8.19 -36.47 33.35
#